data_AF-A0A0Q9LQK2-F1
#
_entry.id   AF-A0A0Q9LQK2-F1
#
_cell.length_a   1.000
_cell.length_b   1.000
_cell.length_c   1.000
_cell.angle_alpha   90.00
_cell.angle_beta   90.00
_cell.angle_gamma   90.00
#
_symmetry.space_group_name_H-M   'P 1'
#
loop_
_entity.id
_entity.type
_entity.pdbx_description
1 polymer ?
#
loop_
_entity_poly.entity_id
_entity_poly.type
_entity_poly.pdbx_seq_one_letter_code
_entity_poly.pdbx_strand_id
1 'polypeptide(L)' 'MEQTRVVAFTERIPNDTITVRSDMNAIWRMKLEDAFITLASDPQVWKIFNDVFGHRGYTISTDKKFDIVREAISLMVKKP' A
#
# COMPACT_ATOMS: atom_id res chain seq x y z
N MET A 1 31.81 15.05 14.82
CA MET A 1 30.49 14.39 14.77
C MET A 1 30.71 13.02 14.15
N GLU A 2 30.22 11.95 14.76
CA GLU A 2 30.27 10.64 14.12
C GLU A 2 29.33 10.61 12.91
N GLN A 3 29.83 10.15 11.77
CA GLN A 3 29.07 10.06 10.53
C GLN A 3 28.30 8.74 10.52
N THR A 4 26.97 8.82 10.62
CA THR A 4 26.11 7.65 10.44
C THR A 4 26.10 7.19 8.99
N ARG A 5 26.10 5.87 8.75
CA ARG A 5 25.97 5.25 7.42
C ARG A 5 24.95 4.12 7.43
N VAL A 6 24.31 3.89 6.28
CA VAL A 6 23.46 2.70 6.08
C VAL A 6 24.34 1.47 5.95
N VAL A 7 23.93 0.36 6.58
CA VAL A 7 24.70 -0.91 6.60
C VAL A 7 24.05 -2.01 5.76
N ALA A 8 22.72 -2.00 5.63
CA ALA A 8 21.95 -2.96 4.86
C ALA A 8 20.54 -2.42 4.58
N PHE A 9 19.86 -3.03 3.61
CA PHE A 9 18.43 -2.86 3.34
C PHE A 9 17.74 -4.22 3.39
N THR A 10 16.47 -4.21 3.77
CA THR A 10 15.61 -5.40 3.67
C THR A 10 15.14 -5.61 2.23
N GLU A 11 14.56 -6.78 1.97
CA GLU A 11 13.77 -6.98 0.75
C GLU A 11 12.58 -6.01 0.70
N ARG A 12 12.15 -5.69 -0.52
CA ARG A 12 11.02 -4.78 -0.74
C ARG A 12 9.71 -5.53 -0.53
N ILE A 13 8.83 -4.93 0.26
CA ILE A 13 7.42 -5.32 0.36
C ILE A 13 6.54 -4.30 -0.37
N PRO A 14 5.29 -4.64 -0.72
CA PRO A 14 4.33 -3.65 -1.21
C PRO A 14 4.16 -2.50 -0.22
N ASN A 15 3.97 -1.29 -0.74
CA ASN A 15 3.50 -0.16 0.06
C ASN A 15 2.05 -0.37 0.53
N ASP A 16 1.57 0.54 1.36
CA ASP A 16 0.21 0.54 1.88
C ASP A 16 -0.85 0.39 0.77
N THR A 17 -1.92 -0.33 1.11
CA THR A 17 -3.05 -0.60 0.22
C THR A 17 -4.32 0.08 0.72
N ILE A 18 -5.18 0.48 -0.21
CA ILE A 18 -6.56 0.82 0.09
C ILE A 18 -7.35 -0.48 0.08
N THR A 19 -7.87 -0.87 1.23
CA THR A 19 -8.73 -2.04 1.38
C THR A 19 -10.16 -1.63 1.71
N VAL A 20 -11.09 -2.45 1.27
CA VAL A 20 -12.52 -2.26 1.53
C VAL A 20 -13.03 -3.45 2.33
N ARG A 21 -14.16 -3.27 3.03
CA ARG A 21 -14.75 -4.33 3.86
C ARG A 21 -14.94 -5.63 3.06
N SER A 22 -14.76 -6.76 3.73
CA SER A 22 -14.88 -8.09 3.12
C SER A 22 -16.30 -8.39 2.61
N ASP A 23 -17.33 -7.70 3.11
CA ASP A 23 -18.73 -7.87 2.73
C ASP A 23 -19.25 -6.88 1.67
N MET A 24 -18.39 -5.98 1.15
CA MET A 24 -18.78 -5.04 0.10
C MET A 24 -19.10 -5.76 -1.23
N ASN A 25 -20.17 -5.38 -1.93
CA ASN A 25 -20.47 -6.02 -3.22
C ASN A 25 -19.44 -5.63 -4.30
N ALA A 26 -19.26 -6.51 -5.30
CA ALA A 26 -18.23 -6.34 -6.33
C ALA A 26 -18.35 -5.02 -7.11
N ILE A 27 -19.57 -4.58 -7.40
CA ILE A 27 -19.84 -3.34 -8.13
C ILE A 27 -19.31 -2.12 -7.37
N TRP A 28 -19.53 -2.06 -6.04
CA TRP A 28 -19.00 -0.98 -5.23
C TRP A 28 -17.48 -1.01 -5.10
N ARG A 29 -16.87 -2.20 -5.05
CA ARG A 29 -15.40 -2.33 -5.05
C ARG A 29 -14.80 -1.75 -6.33
N MET A 30 -15.36 -2.10 -7.48
CA MET A 30 -14.93 -1.58 -8.78
C MET A 30 -15.10 -0.06 -8.86
N LYS A 31 -16.25 0.48 -8.42
CA LYS A 31 -16.48 1.94 -8.40
C LYS A 31 -15.45 2.69 -7.57
N LEU A 32 -15.05 2.15 -6.40
CA LEU A 32 -14.04 2.77 -5.56
C LEU A 32 -12.65 2.68 -6.20
N GLU A 33 -12.28 1.52 -6.73
CA GLU A 33 -11.01 1.34 -7.46
C GLU A 33 -10.89 2.35 -8.61
N ASP A 34 -11.90 2.44 -9.47
CA ASP A 34 -11.95 3.38 -10.59
C ASP A 34 -11.88 4.84 -10.13
N ALA A 35 -12.60 5.19 -9.06
CA ALA A 35 -12.58 6.54 -8.50
C ALA A 35 -11.18 6.93 -8.02
N PHE A 36 -10.49 6.08 -7.26
CA PHE A 36 -9.15 6.39 -6.76
C PHE A 36 -8.12 6.51 -7.90
N ILE A 37 -8.18 5.63 -8.91
CA ILE A 37 -7.30 5.69 -10.07
C ILE A 37 -7.55 6.98 -10.87
N THR A 38 -8.81 7.31 -11.12
CA THR A 38 -9.19 8.51 -11.88
C THR A 38 -8.79 9.78 -11.13
N LEU A 39 -9.12 9.88 -9.84
CA LEU A 39 -8.82 11.04 -9.02
C LEU A 39 -7.32 11.29 -8.88
N ALA A 40 -6.51 10.25 -8.76
CA ALA A 40 -5.06 10.41 -8.65
C ALA A 40 -4.38 10.92 -9.93
N SER A 41 -5.09 10.95 -11.06
CA SER A 41 -4.61 11.59 -12.30
C SER A 41 -4.77 13.11 -12.31
N ASP A 42 -5.63 13.66 -11.44
CA ASP A 42 -5.79 15.11 -11.27
C ASP A 42 -4.65 15.66 -10.37
N PRO A 43 -3.85 16.64 -10.83
CA PRO A 43 -2.72 17.18 -10.06
C PRO A 43 -3.11 17.80 -8.71
N GLN A 44 -4.29 18.41 -8.59
CA GLN A 44 -4.76 18.99 -7.34
C GLN A 44 -5.12 17.89 -6.34
N VAL A 45 -5.79 16.85 -6.80
CA VAL A 45 -6.16 15.70 -5.96
C VAL A 45 -4.94 14.86 -5.59
N TRP A 46 -4.02 14.65 -6.54
CA TRP A 46 -2.73 14.04 -6.27
C TRP A 46 -1.97 14.76 -5.16
N LYS A 47 -1.95 16.11 -5.19
CA LYS A 47 -1.32 16.91 -4.14
C LYS A 47 -1.94 16.64 -2.77
N ILE A 48 -3.27 16.50 -2.68
CA ILE A 48 -3.95 16.14 -1.42
C ILE A 48 -3.50 14.75 -0.94
N PHE A 49 -3.47 13.75 -1.83
CA PHE A 49 -3.02 12.41 -1.46
C PHE A 49 -1.56 12.37 -0.99
N ASN A 50 -0.67 13.13 -1.64
CA ASN A 50 0.72 13.22 -1.25
C ASN A 50 0.91 14.00 0.06
N ASP A 51 0.23 15.12 0.24
CA ASP A 51 0.41 15.97 1.42
C ASP A 51 -0.14 15.31 2.70
N VAL A 52 -1.23 14.55 2.58
CA VAL A 52 -1.89 13.93 3.75
C VAL A 52 -1.35 12.53 4.03
N PHE A 53 -1.11 11.72 2.99
CA PHE A 53 -0.77 10.30 3.13
C PHE A 53 0.59 9.93 2.55
N GLY A 54 1.32 10.85 1.91
CA GLY A 54 2.58 10.54 1.21
C GLY A 54 2.38 9.65 -0.01
N HIS A 55 1.14 9.43 -0.45
CA HIS A 55 0.83 8.58 -1.60
C HIS A 55 1.19 9.29 -2.90
N ARG A 56 1.96 8.61 -3.76
CA ARG A 56 2.40 9.17 -5.06
C ARG A 56 1.63 8.64 -6.26
N GLY A 57 0.70 7.72 -6.05
CA GLY A 57 -0.14 7.13 -7.08
C GLY A 57 -0.74 5.81 -6.64
N TYR A 58 -1.69 5.30 -7.42
CA TYR A 58 -2.37 4.03 -7.18
C TYR A 58 -2.23 3.10 -8.38
N THR A 59 -2.24 1.81 -8.11
CA THR A 59 -2.24 0.75 -9.12
C THR A 59 -3.12 -0.39 -8.66
N ILE A 60 -3.74 -1.09 -9.60
CA ILE A 60 -4.58 -2.25 -9.30
C ILE A 60 -3.70 -3.34 -8.66
N SER A 61 -4.21 -3.89 -7.56
CA SER A 61 -3.51 -4.88 -6.76
C SER A 61 -4.36 -6.11 -6.54
N THR A 62 -3.70 -7.19 -6.12
CA THR A 62 -4.34 -8.46 -5.78
C THR A 62 -3.83 -8.90 -4.42
N ASP A 63 -4.66 -9.59 -3.66
CA ASP A 63 -4.31 -10.10 -2.33
C ASP A 63 -2.97 -10.86 -2.29
N LYS A 64 -2.69 -11.68 -3.32
CA LYS A 64 -1.45 -12.45 -3.47
C LYS A 64 -0.17 -11.61 -3.39
N LYS A 65 -0.20 -10.32 -3.78
CA LYS A 65 0.99 -9.45 -3.69
C LYS A 65 1.45 -9.23 -2.25
N PHE A 66 0.56 -9.44 -1.26
CA PHE A 66 0.84 -9.29 0.17
C PHE A 66 1.30 -10.58 0.84
N ASP A 67 1.47 -11.69 0.10
CA ASP A 67 1.98 -12.94 0.66
C ASP A 67 3.37 -12.77 1.30
N ILE A 68 4.25 -11.95 0.70
CA ILE A 68 5.56 -11.62 1.27
C ILE A 68 5.46 -10.93 2.64
N VAL A 69 4.42 -10.12 2.86
CA VAL A 69 4.16 -9.46 4.14
C VAL A 69 3.72 -10.50 5.18
N ARG A 70 2.84 -11.44 4.78
CA ARG A 70 2.39 -12.53 5.65
C ARG A 70 3.52 -13.47 6.04
N GLU A 71 4.40 -13.78 5.08
CA GLU A 71 5.60 -14.57 5.33
C GLU A 71 6.52 -13.87 6.34
N ALA A 72 6.81 -12.59 6.14
CA ALA A 72 7.61 -11.80 7.07
C ALA A 72 6.99 -11.79 8.49
N ILE A 73 5.67 -11.59 8.60
CA ILE A 73 4.96 -11.66 9.89
C ILE A 73 5.08 -13.05 10.52
N SER A 74 4.97 -14.13 9.73
CA SER A 74 5.06 -15.50 10.24
C SER A 74 6.41 -15.84 10.86
N LEU A 75 7.49 -15.19 10.39
CA LEU A 75 8.84 -15.33 10.95
C LEU A 75 9.03 -14.53 12.24
N MET A 76 8.25 -13.45 12.42
CA MET A 76 8.30 -12.59 13.61
C MET A 76 7.45 -13.11 14.76
N VAL A 77 6.37 -13.84 14.48
CA VAL A 77 5.54 -14.45 15.52
C VAL A 77 6.27 -15.66 16.09
N LYS A 78 6.65 -15.60 17.37
CA LYS A 78 7.13 -16.79 18.10
C LYS A 78 6.07 -17.87 18.02
N LYS A 79 6.39 -19.01 17.39
CA LYS A 79 5.58 -20.22 17.52
C LYS A 79 5.56 -20.63 19.01
N PRO A 80 4.39 -21.01 19.56
CA PRO A 80 4.32 -21.56 20.91
C PRO A 80 5.18 -22.81 21.05
#